data_AF-A0A0D0LHB0-F1
#
_entry.id   AF-A0A0D0LHB0-F1
#
_cell.length_a   1.000
_cell.length_b   1.000
_cell.length_c   1.000
_cell.angle_alpha   90.00
_cell.angle_beta   90.00
_cell.angle_gamma   90.00
#
_symmetry.space_group_name_H-M   'P 1'
#
loop_
_entity.id
_entity.type
_entity.pdbx_description
1 polymer ?
#
loop_
_entity_poly.entity_id
_entity_poly.type
_entity_poly.pdbx_seq_one_letter_code
_entity_poly.pdbx_strand_id
1 'polypeptide(L)'
;MAQHPPRVIRAYSLPVPLFDHLKVFQRSLQLAADIAAGTPAREGDPHWIDNSRALANILQQHTLFSVAAGQAGMQSAEFAVALYQGDLKAVSSTEVQA
;
A
#
# COMPACT_ATOMS: atom_id res chain seq x y z
N MET A 1 22.89 -12.52 1.72
CA MET A 1 21.74 -11.71 1.26
C MET A 1 22.31 -10.46 0.62
N ALA A 2 22.11 -10.23 -0.67
CA ALA A 2 22.61 -9.02 -1.33
C ALA A 2 21.85 -7.81 -0.75
N GLN A 3 22.54 -7.01 0.07
CA GLN A 3 22.01 -5.73 0.52
C GLN A 3 22.03 -4.80 -0.69
N HIS A 4 20.89 -4.70 -1.36
CA HIS A 4 20.72 -3.66 -2.38
C HIS A 4 20.91 -2.30 -1.69
N PRO A 5 21.75 -1.41 -2.22
CA PRO A 5 21.91 -0.09 -1.64
C PRO A 5 20.55 0.61 -1.60
N PRO A 6 20.25 1.40 -0.54
CA PRO A 6 18.98 2.10 -0.43
C PRO A 6 18.77 2.95 -1.68
N ARG A 7 17.77 2.56 -2.49
CA ARG A 7 17.37 3.29 -3.69
C ARG A 7 16.31 4.29 -3.31
N VAL A 8 16.58 5.58 -3.53
CA VAL A 8 15.55 6.62 -3.45
C VAL A 8 14.65 6.46 -4.67
N ILE A 9 13.47 5.85 -4.48
CA ILE A 9 12.46 5.80 -5.52
C ILE A 9 11.71 7.13 -5.47
N ARG A 10 11.93 7.98 -6.48
CA ARG A 10 11.20 9.24 -6.63
C ARG A 10 9.92 8.94 -7.39
N ALA A 11 8.78 9.43 -6.90
CA ALA A 11 7.51 9.24 -7.60
C ALA A 11 7.54 9.71 -9.07
N TYR A 12 8.28 10.78 -9.35
CA TYR A 12 8.45 11.35 -10.70
C TYR A 12 9.30 10.50 -11.66
N SER A 13 9.96 9.44 -11.19
CA SER A 13 10.68 8.50 -12.08
C SER A 13 9.78 7.37 -12.60
N LEU A 14 8.50 7.35 -12.24
CA LEU A 14 7.55 6.38 -12.75
C LEU A 14 7.13 6.73 -14.19
N PRO A 15 6.88 5.71 -15.05
CA PRO A 15 6.15 5.90 -16.30
C PRO A 15 4.84 6.66 -16.07
N VAL A 16 4.45 7.52 -17.03
CA VAL A 16 3.28 8.40 -16.91
C VAL A 16 2.01 7.67 -16.42
N PRO A 17 1.62 6.49 -16.98
CA PRO A 17 0.41 5.81 -16.50
C PRO A 17 0.51 5.38 -15.03
N LEU A 18 1.68 4.95 -14.58
CA LEU A 18 1.91 4.55 -13.18
C LEU A 18 1.93 5.78 -12.26
N PHE A 19 2.49 6.89 -12.73
CA PHE A 19 2.47 8.14 -11.99
C PHE A 19 1.04 8.70 -11.84
N ASP A 20 0.20 8.59 -12.87
CA ASP A 20 -1.20 9.02 -12.78
C ASP A 20 -2.02 8.12 -11.86
N HIS A 21 -1.80 6.81 -11.88
CA HIS A 21 -2.39 5.90 -10.89
C HIS A 21 -1.97 6.30 -9.47
N LEU A 22 -0.67 6.58 -9.26
CA LEU A 22 -0.15 7.02 -7.97
C LEU A 22 -0.80 8.33 -7.49
N LYS A 23 -1.06 9.29 -8.39
CA LYS A 23 -1.78 10.53 -8.02
C LYS A 23 -3.19 10.27 -7.55
N VAL A 24 -3.92 9.37 -8.20
CA VAL A 24 -5.27 9.00 -7.76
C VAL A 24 -5.21 8.39 -6.36
N PHE A 25 -4.28 7.47 -6.13
CA PHE A 25 -4.06 6.87 -4.82
C PHE A 25 -3.65 7.90 -3.76
N GLN A 26 -2.73 8.81 -4.09
CA GLN A 26 -2.32 9.91 -3.20
C GLN A 26 -3.50 10.77 -2.78
N ARG A 27 -4.40 11.13 -3.71
CA ARG A 27 -5.61 11.90 -3.39
C ARG A 27 -6.55 11.16 -2.44
N SER A 28 -6.73 9.85 -2.66
CA SER A 28 -7.54 9.02 -1.76
C SER A 28 -6.94 8.94 -0.35
N LEU A 29 -5.62 8.78 -0.25
CA LEU A 29 -4.92 8.80 1.03
C LEU A 29 -5.05 10.17 1.71
N GLN A 30 -4.84 11.27 0.98
CA GLN A 30 -4.96 12.62 1.52
C GLN A 30 -6.38 12.87 2.05
N LEU A 31 -7.40 12.47 1.29
CA LEU A 31 -8.79 12.62 1.71
C LEU A 31 -9.07 11.86 3.02
N ALA A 32 -8.58 10.63 3.15
CA ALA A 32 -8.72 9.86 4.38
C ALA A 32 -8.01 10.54 5.57
N ALA A 33 -6.82 11.10 5.34
CA ALA A 33 -6.06 11.84 6.35
C ALA A 33 -6.78 13.14 6.76
N ASP A 34 -7.34 13.89 5.80
CA ASP A 34 -8.09 15.12 6.05
C ASP A 34 -9.36 14.85 6.86
N ILE A 35 -10.08 13.76 6.54
CA ILE A 35 -11.26 13.31 7.31
C ILE A 35 -10.86 12.97 8.74
N ALA A 36 -9.77 12.21 8.93
CA ALA A 36 -9.30 11.84 10.26
C ALA A 36 -8.82 13.05 11.08
N ALA A 37 -8.21 14.05 10.42
CA ALA A 37 -7.79 15.31 11.03
C ALA A 37 -8.92 16.32 11.22
N GLY A 38 -10.07 16.12 10.57
CA GLY A 38 -11.21 17.05 10.55
C GLY A 38 -10.96 18.35 9.78
N THR A 39 -9.86 18.47 9.04
CA THR A 39 -9.49 19.68 8.28
C THR A 39 -8.66 19.32 7.04
N PRO A 40 -8.85 20.03 5.90
CA PRO A 40 -7.98 19.89 4.75
C PRO A 40 -6.53 20.23 5.07
N ALA A 41 -5.59 19.37 4.69
CA ALA A 41 -4.16 19.65 4.76
C ALA A 41 -3.71 20.68 3.73
N ARG A 42 -2.69 21.45 4.09
CA ARG A 42 -1.87 22.26 3.19
C ARG A 42 -0.48 21.65 3.07
N GLU A 43 0.23 22.02 2.00
CA GLU A 43 1.60 21.56 1.80
C GLU A 43 2.49 21.93 3.01
N GLY A 44 3.15 20.93 3.58
CA GLY A 44 3.98 21.07 4.78
C GLY A 44 3.29 20.66 6.09
N ASP A 45 1.97 20.50 6.09
CA ASP A 45 1.24 20.04 7.28
C ASP A 45 1.64 18.60 7.66
N PRO A 46 1.53 18.21 8.95
CA PRO A 46 1.91 16.86 9.39
C PRO A 46 1.19 15.74 8.63
N HIS A 47 -0.11 15.93 8.37
CA HIS A 47 -0.97 14.97 7.65
C HIS A 47 -1.04 15.23 6.14
N TRP A 48 -0.19 16.12 5.61
CA TRP A 48 0.00 16.24 4.16
C TRP A 48 0.71 14.99 3.61
N ILE A 49 0.19 14.47 2.51
CA ILE A 49 0.67 13.25 1.85
C ILE A 49 1.14 13.64 0.46
N ASP A 50 2.45 13.75 0.28
CA ASP A 50 3.05 13.93 -1.04
C ASP A 50 3.07 12.62 -1.85
N ASN A 51 3.44 12.72 -3.14
CA ASN A 51 3.52 11.57 -4.03
C ASN A 51 4.54 10.52 -3.57
N SER A 52 5.61 10.90 -2.86
CA SER A 52 6.63 9.98 -2.38
C SER A 52 6.12 9.17 -1.18
N ARG A 53 5.39 9.81 -0.26
CA ARG A 53 4.69 9.15 0.85
C ARG A 53 3.62 8.20 0.33
N ALA A 54 2.86 8.62 -0.69
CA ALA A 54 1.89 7.74 -1.34
C ALA A 54 2.58 6.52 -1.99
N LEU A 55 3.74 6.71 -2.62
CA LEU A 55 4.50 5.62 -3.23
C LEU A 55 5.07 4.66 -2.17
N ALA A 56 5.53 5.17 -1.04
CA ALA A 56 5.95 4.32 0.06
C ALA A 56 4.78 3.47 0.61
N ASN A 57 3.59 4.06 0.75
CA ASN A 57 2.39 3.36 1.20
C ASN A 57 1.99 2.23 0.25
N ILE A 58 1.91 2.49 -1.06
CA ILE A 58 1.52 1.44 -2.03
C ILE A 58 2.55 0.29 -2.04
N LEU A 59 3.84 0.58 -1.96
CA LEU A 59 4.89 -0.45 -1.89
C LEU A 59 4.80 -1.27 -0.60
N GLN A 60 4.51 -0.61 0.54
CA GLN A 60 4.28 -1.30 1.81
C GLN A 60 3.04 -2.20 1.73
N GLN A 61 1.94 -1.73 1.14
CA GLN A 61 0.74 -2.54 0.93
C GLN A 61 1.04 -3.77 0.08
N HIS A 62 1.72 -3.63 -1.07
CA HIS A 62 2.11 -4.78 -1.90
C HIS A 62 3.04 -5.77 -1.18
N THR A 63 3.94 -5.26 -0.33
CA THR A 63 4.83 -6.11 0.47
C THR A 63 4.03 -6.93 1.48
N LEU A 64 3.15 -6.29 2.25
CA LEU A 64 2.27 -6.98 3.20
C LEU A 64 1.38 -8.00 2.49
N PHE A 65 0.88 -7.64 1.32
CA PHE A 65 0.08 -8.51 0.48
C PHE A 65 0.82 -9.77 0.06
N SER A 66 2.08 -9.62 -0.36
CA SER A 66 2.92 -10.73 -0.79
C SER A 66 3.31 -11.62 0.39
N VAL A 67 3.54 -11.06 1.58
CA VAL A 67 3.77 -11.84 2.80
C VAL A 67 2.52 -12.66 3.15
N ALA A 68 1.35 -12.03 3.17
CA ALA A 68 0.09 -12.71 3.48
C ALA A 68 -0.22 -13.84 2.48
N ALA A 69 -0.04 -13.58 1.17
CA ALA A 69 -0.18 -14.59 0.13
C ALA A 69 0.78 -15.77 0.35
N GLY A 70 2.05 -15.49 0.66
CA GLY A 70 3.04 -16.51 0.96
C GLY A 70 2.68 -17.37 2.18
N GLN A 71 2.11 -16.78 3.23
CA GLN A 71 1.61 -17.52 4.41
C GLN A 71 0.42 -18.42 4.06
N ALA A 72 -0.39 -18.03 3.08
CA ALA A 72 -1.49 -18.83 2.57
C ALA A 72 -1.06 -19.88 1.52
N GLY A 73 0.23 -19.93 1.14
CA GLY A 73 0.72 -20.79 0.07
C GLY A 73 0.24 -20.36 -1.33
N MET A 74 -0.11 -19.09 -1.51
CA MET A 74 -0.69 -18.52 -2.73
C MET A 74 0.26 -17.49 -3.38
N GLN A 75 0.05 -17.20 -4.67
CA GLN A 75 0.65 -16.04 -5.29
C GLN A 75 -0.07 -14.76 -4.85
N SER A 76 0.65 -13.63 -4.82
CA SER A 76 0.05 -12.33 -4.49
C SER A 76 -1.16 -12.04 -5.37
N ALA A 77 -1.12 -12.28 -6.68
CA ALA A 77 -2.28 -12.02 -7.55
C ALA A 77 -3.53 -12.84 -7.16
N GLU A 78 -3.35 -14.12 -6.79
CA GLU A 78 -4.44 -15.01 -6.40
C GLU A 78 -5.04 -14.58 -5.06
N PHE A 79 -4.20 -14.17 -4.12
CA PHE A 79 -4.64 -13.62 -2.84
C PHE A 79 -5.47 -12.33 -3.04
N ALA A 80 -5.14 -11.49 -4.04
CA ALA A 80 -5.88 -10.26 -4.37
C ALA A 80 -7.27 -10.57 -4.88
N VAL A 81 -7.36 -11.56 -5.77
CA VAL A 81 -8.63 -12.03 -6.30
C VAL A 81 -9.49 -12.61 -5.18
N ALA A 82 -8.92 -13.48 -4.33
CA ALA A 82 -9.64 -14.06 -3.20
C ALA A 82 -10.12 -13.00 -2.20
N LEU A 83 -9.31 -11.98 -1.90
CA LEU A 83 -9.72 -10.85 -1.05
C LEU A 83 -10.87 -10.07 -1.68
N TYR A 84 -10.78 -9.77 -2.97
CA TYR A 84 -11.81 -9.04 -3.71
C TYR A 84 -13.13 -9.80 -3.79
N GLN A 85 -13.06 -11.13 -3.95
CA GLN A 85 -14.22 -12.01 -4.00
C GLN A 85 -14.84 -12.28 -2.62
N GLY A 86 -14.15 -11.91 -1.53
CA GLY A 86 -14.60 -12.17 -0.17
C GLY A 86 -14.40 -13.62 0.27
N ASP A 87 -13.56 -14.38 -0.44
CA ASP A 87 -13.31 -15.80 -0.19
C ASP A 87 -12.31 -16.03 0.95
N LEU A 88 -11.63 -14.98 1.40
CA LEU A 88 -10.71 -15.04 2.54
C LEU A 88 -11.48 -14.93 3.86
N LYS A 89 -11.36 -15.96 4.71
CA LYS A 89 -11.75 -15.86 6.13
C LYS A 89 -10.59 -15.32 6.96
N ALA A 90 -10.84 -14.27 7.73
CA ALA A 90 -9.96 -13.89 8.82
C ALA A 90 -10.05 -14.96 9.91
N VAL A 91 -8.94 -15.63 10.19
CA VAL A 91 -8.79 -16.59 11.29
C VAL A 91 -7.83 -16.02 12.32
N SER A 92 -8.06 -16.28 13.61
CA SER A 92 -7.13 -15.82 14.64
C SER A 92 -5.81 -16.60 14.53
N SER A 93 -4.69 -15.99 14.92
CA SER A 93 -3.37 -16.64 14.83
C SER A 93 -3.29 -17.98 15.58
N THR A 94 -4.15 -18.18 16.58
CA THR A 94 -4.30 -19.43 17.34
C THR A 94 -4.98 -20.56 16.55
N GLU A 95 -5.72 -20.26 15.49
CA GLU A 95 -6.43 -21.26 14.67
C GLU A 95 -5.57 -21.85 13.55
N VAL A 96 -4.41 -21.24 13.24
CA VAL A 96 -3.52 -21.65 12.13
C VAL A 96 -2.52 -22.76 12.55
N GLN A 97 -2.39 -23.06 13.84
CA GLN A 97 -1.41 -24.02 14.38
C GLN A 97 -1.96 -25.41 14.76
N ALA A 98 -3.16 -25.77 14.31
CA ALA A 98 -3.75 -27.10 14.55
C ALA A 98 -3.46 -28.09 13.43
#